data_AF-A0A970H908-F1
#
_entry.id   AF-A0A970H908-F1
#
_cell.length_a   1.000
_cell.length_b   1.000
_cell.length_c   1.000
_cell.angle_alpha   90.00
_cell.angle_beta   90.00
_cell.angle_gamma   90.00
#
_symmetry.space_group_name_H-M   'P 1'
#
loop_
_entity.id
_entity.type
_entity.pdbx_description
1 polymer ?
#
loop_
_entity_poly.entity_id
_entity_poly.type
_entity_poly.pdbx_seq_one_letter_code
_entity_poly.pdbx_strand_id
1 'polypeptide(L)' 'MSLSSERMLDPIGWRLLEELQEDARLSFAELGRRVGLSTPAVAERVR' A
#
# COMPACT_ATOMS: atom_id res chain seq x y z
N MET A 1 4.59 -2.00 21.22
CA MET A 1 3.47 -1.98 20.24
C MET A 1 3.98 -1.27 19.00
N SER A 2 3.87 -1.92 17.84
CA SER A 2 4.57 -1.52 16.61
C SER A 2 3.78 -0.45 15.85
N LEU A 3 4.27 0.80 15.88
CA LEU A 3 3.74 1.94 15.11
C LEU A 3 3.67 1.66 13.59
N SER A 4 4.40 0.66 13.10
CA SER A 4 4.43 0.27 11.69
C SER A 4 3.14 -0.45 11.27
N SER A 5 2.60 -1.30 12.14
CA SER A 5 1.40 -2.09 11.81
C SER A 5 0.14 -1.21 11.83
N GLU A 6 0.09 -0.20 12.69
CA GLU A 6 -0.99 0.79 12.72
C GLU A 6 -1.09 1.61 11.43
N ARG A 7 0.06 1.93 10.79
CA ARG A 7 0.10 2.60 9.48
C ARG A 7 -0.18 1.66 8.30
N MET A 8 -0.01 0.35 8.45
CA MET A 8 -0.38 -0.64 7.43
C MET A 8 -1.86 -1.01 7.48
N LEU A 9 -2.49 -0.88 8.64
CA LEU A 9 -3.91 -1.18 8.85
C LEU A 9 -4.76 0.08 8.92
N ASP A 10 -4.21 1.23 8.50
CA ASP A 10 -4.99 2.43 8.23
C ASP A 10 -5.87 2.23 6.98
N PRO A 11 -6.87 3.10 6.72
CA PRO A 11 -7.76 2.92 5.57
C PRO A 11 -7.04 2.85 4.21
N ILE A 12 -5.88 3.50 4.08
CA ILE A 12 -5.07 3.46 2.86
C ILE A 12 -4.33 2.13 2.75
N GLY A 13 -3.81 1.62 3.85
CA GLY A 13 -3.16 0.32 3.93
C GLY A 13 -4.12 -0.83 3.63
N TRP A 14 -5.37 -0.76 4.11
CA TRP A 14 -6.42 -1.71 3.70
C TRP A 14 -6.68 -1.68 2.20
N ARG A 15 -6.82 -0.49 1.62
CA ARG A 15 -7.02 -0.36 0.17
C ARG A 15 -5.81 -0.83 -0.64
N LEU A 16 -4.60 -0.61 -0.12
CA LEU A 16 -3.37 -1.14 -0.73
C LEU A 16 -3.36 -2.67 -0.70
N LEU A 17 -3.80 -3.30 0.39
CA LEU A 17 -3.93 -4.75 0.50
C LEU A 17 -4.98 -5.29 -0.46
N GLU A 18 -6.14 -4.63 -0.61
CA GLU A 18 -7.17 -5.02 -1.58
C GLU A 18 -6.62 -5.02 -3.01
N GLU A 19 -5.97 -3.94 -3.44
CA GLU A 19 -5.40 -3.84 -4.80
C GLU A 19 -4.31 -4.89 -5.06
N LEU A 20 -3.49 -5.19 -4.04
CA LEU A 20 -2.46 -6.24 -4.13
C LEU A 20 -3.05 -7.65 -4.15
N GLN A 21 -4.14 -7.89 -3.42
CA GLN A 21 -4.85 -9.16 -3.45
C GLN A 21 -5.55 -9.38 -4.78
N GLU A 22 -6.05 -8.31 -5.42
CA GLU A 22 -6.63 -8.37 -6.77
C GLU A 22 -5.56 -8.62 -7.85
N ASP A 23 -4.45 -7.86 -7.86
CA ASP A 23 -3.32 -8.10 -8.78
C ASP A 23 -1.97 -7.70 -8.16
N ALA A 24 -1.26 -8.70 -7.63
CA ALA A 24 0.07 -8.51 -7.04
C ALA A 24 1.16 -8.14 -8.06
N ARG A 25 0.88 -8.18 -9.37
CA ARG A 25 1.86 -7.81 -10.42
C ARG A 25 1.82 -6.33 -10.77
N LEU A 26 0.90 -5.56 -10.19
CA LEU A 26 0.85 -4.12 -10.38
C LEU A 26 2.17 -3.48 -9.94
N SER A 27 2.68 -2.56 -10.76
CA SER A 27 3.82 -1.75 -10.37
C SER A 27 3.48 -0.86 -9.18
N PHE A 28 4.46 -0.53 -8.33
CA PHE A 28 4.25 0.41 -7.22
C PHE A 28 3.76 1.80 -7.67
N ALA A 29 4.10 2.22 -8.89
CA ALA A 29 3.60 3.46 -9.45
C ALA A 29 2.09 3.39 -9.77
N GLU A 30 1.62 2.24 -10.25
CA GLU A 30 0.19 2.01 -10.52
C GLU A 30 -0.60 1.87 -9.22
N LEU A 31 -0.09 1.09 -8.26
CA LEU A 31 -0.67 1.01 -6.92
C LEU A 31 -0.80 2.38 -6.27
N GLY A 32 0.26 3.19 -6.31
CA GLY A 32 0.27 4.56 -5.77
C GLY A 32 -0.80 5.46 -6.39
N ARG A 33 -0.99 5.38 -7.72
CA ARG A 33 -2.07 6.12 -8.40
C ARG A 33 -3.46 5.72 -7.91
N ARG A 34 -3.70 4.43 -7.68
CA ARG A 34 -5.02 3.92 -7.24
C ARG A 34 -5.35 4.26 -5.79
N VAL A 35 -4.34 4.25 -4.92
CA VAL A 35 -4.53 4.49 -3.47
C VAL A 35 -4.16 5.90 -3.01
N GLY A 36 -3.75 6.78 -3.92
CA GLY A 36 -3.40 8.17 -3.60
C GLY A 36 -2.06 8.34 -2.88
N LEU A 37 -1.11 7.42 -3.10
CA LEU A 37 0.23 7.43 -2.52
C LEU A 37 1.31 7.68 -3.57
N SER A 38 2.45 8.21 -3.14
CA SER A 38 3.65 8.24 -3.97
C SER A 38 4.26 6.84 -4.07
N THR A 39 4.94 6.55 -5.19
CA THR A 39 5.69 5.29 -5.38
C THR A 39 6.59 4.91 -4.20
N PRO A 40 7.43 5.80 -3.62
CA PRO A 40 8.24 5.46 -2.45
C PRO A 40 7.40 5.18 -1.20
N ALA A 41 6.27 5.86 -1.01
CA ALA A 41 5.38 5.61 0.13
C ALA A 41 4.66 4.25 0.04
N VAL A 42 4.39 3.76 -1.17
CA VAL A 42 3.93 2.39 -1.42
C VAL A 42 5.04 1.39 -1.13
N ALA A 43 6.25 1.63 -1.65
CA ALA A 43 7.39 0.74 -1.45
C ALA A 43 7.77 0.57 0.03
N GLU A 44 7.64 1.62 0.86
CA GLU A 44 7.83 1.49 2.30
C GLU A 44 6.74 0.65 2.98
N ARG A 45 5.49 0.71 2.52
CA ARG A 45 4.36 -0.02 3.12
C ARG A 45 4.30 -1.49 2.73
N VAL A 46 4.87 -1.87 1.59
CA VAL A 46 4.88 -3.25 1.09
C VAL A 46 6.08 -4.05 1.63
N ARG A 47 7.10 -3.37 2.18
CA ARG A 47 8.33 -3.98 2.66
C ARG A 47 8.18 -4.70 4.00
#